data_AF-A0A355BNU2-F1
#
_entry.id   AF-A0A355BNU2-F1
#
_cell.length_a   1.000
_cell.length_b   1.000
_cell.length_c   1.000
_cell.angle_alpha   90.00
_cell.angle_beta   90.00
_cell.angle_gamma   90.00
#
_symmetry.space_group_name_H-M   'P 1'
#
loop_
_entity.id
_entity.type
_entity.pdbx_description
1 polymer ?
#
loop_
_entity_poly.entity_id
_entity_poly.type
_entity_poly.pdbx_seq_one_letter_code
_entity_poly.pdbx_strand_id
1 'polypeptide(L)'
;MSYHPILEKQLKKHLPPDIQAGQVAALCEAVSQYYDLLERDKQLSEHAFSISEKEYRETLQDLQTQHDIQQRSIEKIKGVLLSLDQRYGLTHEGHDDLTSVVNYLELQVEKSQRLQVELTASREEAVKLAAAKGQFLSTMSHEIRTPLNAIIGNIHLLQLEKHTEAQTPFIQALYTSSHNLLSLINDVLDFSKIDEGKIALTLRPIELGSWLQGIRDIHVPKA
;
A
#
# COMPACT_ATOMS: atom_id res chain seq x y z
N MET A 1 -51.59 48.64 -46.14
CA MET A 1 -50.90 48.66 -44.84
C MET A 1 -51.85 47.99 -43.86
N SER A 2 -51.50 46.80 -43.35
CA SER A 2 -52.34 46.10 -42.36
C SER A 2 -51.95 46.66 -41.00
N TYR A 3 -52.93 47.11 -40.22
CA TYR A 3 -52.68 47.59 -38.86
C TYR A 3 -52.78 46.41 -37.89
N HIS A 4 -52.23 46.57 -36.69
CA HIS A 4 -52.33 45.55 -35.65
C HIS A 4 -53.83 45.19 -35.39
N PRO A 5 -54.21 43.90 -35.26
CA PRO A 5 -55.61 43.46 -35.23
C PRO A 5 -56.47 44.12 -34.14
N ILE A 6 -55.86 44.50 -33.01
CA ILE A 6 -56.55 45.26 -31.95
C ILE A 6 -56.86 46.69 -32.42
N LEU A 7 -55.94 47.33 -33.13
CA LEU A 7 -56.11 48.67 -33.68
C LEU A 7 -57.11 48.65 -34.85
N GLU A 8 -57.08 47.66 -35.74
CA GLU A 8 -58.08 47.52 -36.82
C GLU A 8 -59.50 47.36 -36.27
N LYS A 9 -59.65 46.60 -35.18
CA LYS A 9 -60.94 46.40 -34.50
C LYS A 9 -61.44 47.68 -33.84
N GLN A 10 -60.54 48.52 -33.31
CA GLN A 10 -60.87 49.80 -32.70
C GLN A 10 -61.18 50.88 -33.75
N LEU A 11 -60.43 50.92 -34.85
CA LEU A 11 -60.66 51.83 -35.98
C LEU A 11 -62.02 51.56 -36.64
N LYS A 12 -62.41 50.29 -36.84
CA LYS A 12 -63.74 49.94 -37.39
C LYS A 12 -64.91 50.35 -36.49
N LYS A 13 -64.69 50.49 -35.18
CA LYS A 13 -65.76 50.71 -34.19
C LYS A 13 -65.96 52.19 -33.84
N HIS A 14 -64.93 53.01 -33.99
CA HIS A 14 -64.91 54.36 -33.40
C HIS A 14 -64.46 55.47 -34.36
N LEU A 15 -64.16 55.20 -35.64
CA LEU A 15 -63.74 56.24 -36.59
C LEU A 15 -64.94 56.96 -37.24
N PRO A 16 -65.10 58.29 -37.09
CA PRO A 16 -66.17 59.07 -37.73
C PRO A 16 -65.94 59.22 -39.25
N PRO A 17 -67.01 59.31 -40.07
CA PRO A 17 -66.92 59.37 -41.55
C PRO A 17 -66.35 60.68 -42.13
N ASP A 18 -66.16 61.73 -41.33
CA ASP A 18 -65.74 63.08 -41.78
C ASP A 18 -64.21 63.30 -41.82
N ILE A 19 -63.40 62.31 -41.44
CA ILE A 19 -61.95 62.43 -41.34
C ILE A 19 -61.29 61.83 -42.59
N GLN A 20 -60.53 62.64 -43.35
CA GLN A 20 -59.75 62.14 -44.48
C GLN A 20 -58.63 61.20 -43.99
N ALA A 21 -58.63 59.98 -44.52
CA ALA A 21 -57.75 58.88 -44.11
C ALA A 21 -56.24 59.22 -44.13
N GLY A 22 -55.81 60.26 -44.84
CA GLY A 22 -54.41 60.70 -44.90
C GLY A 22 -53.91 61.50 -43.69
N GLN A 23 -54.77 62.20 -42.94
CA GLN A 23 -54.33 63.04 -41.80
C GLN A 23 -54.05 62.24 -40.53
N VAL A 24 -54.75 61.12 -40.34
CA VAL A 24 -54.62 60.27 -39.13
C VAL A 24 -53.81 59.00 -39.41
N ALA A 25 -53.46 58.74 -40.68
CA ALA A 25 -52.71 57.54 -41.09
C ALA A 25 -51.39 57.40 -40.31
N ALA A 26 -50.64 58.50 -40.17
CA ALA A 26 -49.35 58.51 -39.45
C ALA A 26 -49.52 58.23 -37.94
N LEU A 27 -50.60 58.70 -37.33
CA LEU A 27 -50.92 58.42 -35.92
C LEU A 27 -51.36 56.97 -35.75
N CYS A 28 -52.23 56.46 -36.62
CA CYS A 28 -52.65 55.06 -36.61
C CYS A 28 -51.48 54.11 -36.84
N GLU A 29 -50.55 54.47 -37.72
CA GLU A 29 -49.33 53.70 -37.96
C GLU A 29 -48.41 53.73 -36.74
N ALA A 30 -48.18 54.88 -36.11
CA ALA A 30 -47.39 55.00 -34.89
C ALA A 30 -48.01 54.22 -33.70
N VAL A 31 -49.34 54.27 -33.54
CA VAL A 31 -50.05 53.53 -32.49
C VAL A 31 -50.06 52.02 -32.79
N SER A 32 -50.17 51.62 -34.06
CA SER A 32 -50.02 50.21 -34.47
C SER A 32 -48.63 49.69 -34.13
N GLN A 33 -47.59 50.45 -34.49
CA GLN A 33 -46.21 50.12 -34.18
C GLN A 33 -45.96 50.03 -32.66
N TYR A 34 -46.59 50.90 -31.86
CA TYR A 34 -46.49 50.83 -30.39
C TYR A 34 -47.19 49.59 -29.83
N TYR A 35 -48.35 49.20 -30.36
CA TYR A 35 -49.01 47.94 -29.98
C TYR A 35 -48.17 46.71 -30.36
N ASP A 36 -47.59 46.71 -31.56
CA ASP A 36 -46.67 45.64 -32.01
C ASP A 36 -45.42 45.57 -31.11
N LEU A 37 -44.87 46.72 -30.71
CA LEU A 37 -43.74 46.82 -29.77
C LEU A 37 -44.10 46.29 -28.39
N LEU A 38 -45.24 46.68 -27.83
CA LEU A 38 -45.70 46.23 -26.51
C LEU A 38 -45.98 44.71 -26.49
N GLU A 39 -46.57 44.16 -27.56
CA GLU A 39 -46.79 42.72 -27.67
C GLU A 39 -45.48 41.95 -27.79
N ARG A 40 -44.50 42.48 -28.54
CA ARG A 40 -43.14 41.93 -28.61
C ARG A 40 -42.43 41.97 -27.27
N ASP A 41 -42.47 43.08 -26.54
CA ASP A 41 -41.84 43.20 -25.22
C ASP A 41 -42.46 42.23 -24.22
N LYS A 42 -43.79 42.05 -24.26
CA LYS A 42 -44.48 41.05 -23.45
C LYS A 42 -44.03 39.63 -23.80
N GLN A 43 -43.98 39.28 -25.08
CA GLN A 43 -43.51 37.96 -25.54
C GLN A 43 -42.03 37.72 -25.15
N LEU A 44 -41.18 38.74 -25.29
CA LEU A 44 -39.77 38.67 -24.88
C LEU A 44 -39.65 38.45 -23.37
N SER A 45 -40.45 39.14 -22.56
CA SER A 45 -40.45 38.97 -21.10
C SER A 45 -40.95 37.58 -20.69
N GLU A 46 -42.02 37.08 -21.29
CA GLU A 46 -42.55 35.73 -21.02
C GLU A 46 -41.54 34.64 -21.41
N HIS A 47 -40.90 34.80 -22.58
CA HIS A 47 -39.87 33.89 -23.05
C HIS A 47 -38.61 33.94 -22.17
N ALA A 48 -38.15 35.13 -21.77
CA ALA A 48 -37.01 35.28 -20.87
C ALA A 48 -37.27 34.65 -19.50
N PHE A 49 -38.49 34.80 -18.96
CA PHE A 49 -38.89 34.14 -17.72
C PHE A 49 -38.89 32.61 -17.87
N SER A 50 -39.44 32.10 -18.99
CA SER A 50 -39.47 30.65 -19.26
C SER A 50 -38.07 30.05 -19.40
N ILE A 51 -37.15 30.74 -20.07
CA ILE A 51 -35.75 30.32 -20.16
C ILE A 51 -35.11 30.30 -18.77
N SER A 52 -35.26 31.37 -18.00
CA SER A 52 -34.65 31.45 -16.66
C SER A 52 -35.19 30.37 -15.72
N GLU A 53 -36.50 30.08 -15.76
CA GLU A 53 -37.08 28.97 -14.99
C GLU A 53 -36.49 27.63 -15.41
N LYS A 54 -36.29 27.41 -16.72
CA LYS A 54 -35.70 26.19 -17.25
C LYS A 54 -34.24 26.05 -16.80
N GLU A 55 -33.42 27.08 -16.94
CA GLU A 55 -32.02 27.09 -16.51
C GLU A 55 -31.88 26.86 -15.00
N TYR A 56 -32.77 27.45 -14.21
CA TYR A 56 -32.81 27.23 -12.76
C TYR A 56 -33.12 25.76 -12.42
N ARG A 57 -34.10 25.16 -13.10
CA ARG A 57 -34.45 23.75 -12.90
C ARG A 57 -33.31 22.82 -13.31
N GLU A 58 -32.67 23.08 -14.45
CA GLU A 58 -31.50 22.32 -14.92
C GLU A 58 -30.35 22.40 -13.89
N THR A 59 -30.03 23.60 -13.42
CA THR A 59 -28.97 23.81 -12.41
C THR A 59 -29.29 23.09 -11.10
N LEU A 60 -30.54 23.15 -10.64
CA LEU A 60 -30.96 22.48 -9.41
C LEU A 60 -30.84 20.95 -9.54
N GLN A 61 -31.23 20.40 -10.69
CA GLN A 61 -31.12 18.97 -10.98
C GLN A 61 -29.66 18.52 -11.04
N ASP A 62 -28.78 19.31 -11.65
CA ASP A 62 -27.34 19.02 -11.69
C ASP A 62 -26.73 19.03 -10.29
N LEU A 63 -27.08 20.03 -9.48
CA LEU A 63 -26.60 20.14 -8.10
C LEU A 63 -27.05 18.96 -7.24
N GLN A 64 -28.32 18.54 -7.37
CA GLN A 64 -28.84 17.34 -6.70
C GLN A 64 -28.09 16.09 -7.14
N THR A 65 -27.85 15.94 -8.44
CA THR A 65 -27.11 14.80 -8.99
C THR A 65 -25.67 14.77 -8.46
N GLN A 66 -25.00 15.92 -8.37
CA GLN A 66 -23.67 16.02 -7.77
C GLN A 66 -23.68 15.65 -6.28
N HIS A 67 -24.67 16.12 -5.52
CA HIS A 67 -24.80 15.78 -4.11
C HIS A 67 -24.98 14.27 -3.90
N ASP A 68 -25.85 13.64 -4.69
CA ASP A 68 -26.09 12.19 -4.64
C ASP A 68 -24.82 11.38 -4.95
N ILE A 69 -24.04 11.80 -5.95
CA ILE A 69 -22.77 11.15 -6.30
C ILE A 69 -21.77 11.28 -5.15
N GLN A 70 -21.67 12.46 -4.54
CA GLN A 70 -20.78 12.70 -3.40
C GLN A 70 -21.17 11.83 -2.20
N GLN A 71 -22.45 11.79 -1.83
CA GLN A 71 -22.97 10.96 -0.73
C GLN A 71 -22.65 9.48 -0.93
N ARG A 72 -22.96 8.93 -2.11
CA ARG A 72 -22.63 7.53 -2.44
C ARG A 72 -21.14 7.24 -2.37
N SER A 73 -20.30 8.21 -2.73
CA SER A 73 -18.84 8.07 -2.67
C SER A 73 -18.35 8.03 -1.23
N ILE A 74 -18.88 8.90 -0.36
CA ILE A 74 -18.58 8.91 1.08
C ILE A 74 -19.02 7.60 1.73
N GLU A 75 -20.24 7.12 1.47
CA GLU A 75 -20.74 5.85 1.98
C GLU A 75 -19.86 4.66 1.56
N LYS A 76 -19.43 4.61 0.29
CA LYS A 76 -18.51 3.57 -0.18
C LYS A 76 -17.17 3.61 0.56
N ILE A 77 -16.58 4.80 0.71
CA ILE A 77 -15.29 4.95 1.42
C ILE A 77 -15.46 4.52 2.88
N LYS A 78 -16.53 4.94 3.55
CA LYS A 78 -16.86 4.52 4.92
C LYS A 78 -17.02 3.00 5.02
N GLY A 79 -17.71 2.37 4.07
CA GLY A 79 -17.86 0.92 4.01
C GLY A 79 -16.51 0.21 3.90
N VAL A 80 -15.63 0.68 3.03
CA VAL A 80 -14.26 0.14 2.91
C VAL A 80 -13.48 0.36 4.21
N LEU A 81 -13.57 1.53 4.82
CA LEU A 81 -12.87 1.82 6.08
C LEU A 81 -13.37 0.93 7.23
N LEU A 82 -14.68 0.72 7.36
CA LEU A 82 -15.25 -0.20 8.34
C LEU A 82 -14.77 -1.64 8.13
N SER A 83 -14.55 -2.04 6.87
CA SER A 83 -14.02 -3.38 6.55
C SER A 83 -12.52 -3.52 6.87
N LEU A 84 -11.74 -2.44 6.76
CA LEU A 84 -10.30 -2.42 7.06
C LEU A 84 -10.00 -2.21 8.55
N ASP A 85 -10.79 -1.39 9.24
CA ASP A 85 -10.72 -1.19 10.69
C ASP A 85 -12.13 -1.09 11.28
N GLN A 86 -12.54 -2.16 11.96
CA GLN A 86 -13.85 -2.26 12.62
C GLN A 86 -14.06 -1.19 13.70
N ARG A 87 -12.99 -0.55 14.20
CA ARG A 87 -13.09 0.53 15.21
C ARG A 87 -13.41 1.90 14.61
N TYR A 88 -13.42 2.04 13.29
CA TYR A 88 -13.75 3.29 12.63
C TYR A 88 -15.12 3.84 13.09
N GLY A 89 -16.13 2.96 13.20
CA GLY A 89 -17.47 3.34 13.68
C GLY A 89 -17.57 3.69 15.18
N LEU A 90 -16.63 3.22 16.01
CA LEU A 90 -16.60 3.50 17.46
C LEU A 90 -15.97 4.86 17.78
N THR A 91 -15.18 5.40 16.86
CA THR A 91 -14.41 6.65 17.08
C THR A 91 -15.11 7.88 16.53
N HIS A 92 -16.12 7.70 15.68
CA HIS A 92 -16.80 8.77 14.96
C HIS A 92 -18.33 8.66 15.13
N GLU A 93 -18.83 8.99 16.32
CA GLU A 93 -20.27 9.02 16.64
C GLU A 93 -20.99 10.30 16.19
N GLY A 94 -20.37 11.18 15.39
CA GLY A 94 -20.95 12.47 15.06
C GLY A 94 -20.50 13.03 13.72
N HIS A 95 -21.50 13.35 12.89
CA HIS A 95 -21.46 14.01 11.59
C HIS A 95 -20.76 13.27 10.43
N ASP A 96 -21.55 13.10 9.37
CA ASP A 96 -21.26 12.45 8.09
C ASP A 96 -20.36 13.32 7.19
N ASP A 97 -19.25 13.83 7.74
CA ASP A 97 -18.39 14.77 7.03
C ASP A 97 -17.13 14.08 6.50
N LEU A 98 -16.81 14.36 5.24
CA LEU A 98 -15.62 13.89 4.52
C LEU A 98 -14.33 14.23 5.29
N THR A 99 -14.33 15.31 6.05
CA THR A 99 -13.23 15.72 6.93
C THR A 99 -12.85 14.64 7.94
N SER A 100 -13.84 13.92 8.50
CA SER A 100 -13.58 12.83 9.46
C SER A 100 -12.85 11.64 8.82
N VAL A 101 -13.26 11.30 7.59
CA VAL A 101 -12.65 10.25 6.78
C VAL A 101 -11.19 10.61 6.46
N VAL A 102 -10.95 11.85 6.05
CA VAL A 102 -9.60 12.34 5.72
C VAL A 102 -8.69 12.31 6.95
N ASN A 103 -9.12 12.88 8.09
CA ASN A 103 -8.33 12.90 9.32
C ASN A 103 -8.00 11.48 9.81
N TYR A 104 -8.95 10.55 9.70
CA TYR A 104 -8.70 9.15 10.04
C TYR A 104 -7.66 8.51 9.12
N LEU A 105 -7.76 8.74 7.81
CA LEU A 105 -6.78 8.24 6.84
C LEU A 105 -5.39 8.80 7.10
N GLU A 106 -5.28 10.10 7.40
CA GLU A 106 -4.01 10.73 7.76
C GLU A 106 -3.37 10.06 8.99
N LEU A 107 -4.16 9.83 10.05
CA LEU A 107 -3.68 9.14 11.25
C LEU A 107 -3.22 7.70 10.95
N GLN A 108 -3.95 6.98 10.10
CA GLN A 108 -3.58 5.61 9.71
C GLN A 108 -2.32 5.59 8.85
N VAL A 109 -2.17 6.53 7.93
CA VAL A 109 -0.96 6.67 7.10
C VAL A 109 0.24 6.97 7.99
N GLU A 110 0.12 7.92 8.92
CA GLU A 110 1.19 8.24 9.87
C GLU A 110 1.57 7.02 10.71
N LYS A 111 0.59 6.31 11.26
CA LYS A 111 0.82 5.09 12.04
C LYS A 111 1.51 4.01 11.20
N SER A 112 1.06 3.79 9.97
CA SER A 112 1.66 2.83 9.05
C SER A 112 3.11 3.18 8.73
N GLN A 113 3.41 4.46 8.49
CA GLN A 113 4.77 4.92 8.23
C GLN A 113 5.68 4.71 9.44
N ARG A 114 5.21 5.05 10.65
CA ARG A 114 5.98 4.83 11.89
C ARG A 114 6.30 3.34 12.09
N LEU A 115 5.30 2.47 11.94
CA LEU A 115 5.49 1.02 12.03
C LEU A 115 6.45 0.51 10.97
N GLN A 116 6.38 1.03 9.74
CA GLN A 116 7.30 0.65 8.68
C GLN A 116 8.75 1.04 9.00
N VAL A 117 8.96 2.25 9.53
CA VAL A 117 10.29 2.71 9.97
C VAL A 117 10.82 1.84 11.10
N GLU A 118 10.01 1.56 12.13
CA GLU A 118 10.39 0.69 13.26
C GLU A 118 10.73 -0.73 12.79
N LEU A 119 9.90 -1.30 11.92
CA LEU A 119 10.12 -2.63 11.37
C LEU A 119 11.39 -2.69 10.51
N THR A 120 11.67 -1.64 9.74
CA THR A 120 12.90 -1.54 8.94
C THR A 120 14.13 -1.44 9.84
N ALA A 121 14.08 -0.60 10.87
CA ALA A 121 15.16 -0.46 11.84
C ALA A 121 15.45 -1.77 12.59
N SER A 122 14.40 -2.43 13.09
CA SER A 122 14.51 -3.73 13.77
C SER A 122 15.09 -4.81 12.85
N ARG A 123 14.66 -4.84 11.58
CA ARG A 123 15.21 -5.76 10.57
C ARG A 123 16.70 -5.49 10.33
N GLU A 124 17.10 -4.24 10.16
CA GLU A 124 18.50 -3.87 9.96
C GLU A 124 19.38 -4.26 11.15
N GLU A 125 18.89 -4.05 12.37
CA GLU A 125 19.57 -4.46 13.59
C GLU A 125 19.73 -5.98 13.65
N ALA A 126 18.67 -6.74 13.37
CA ALA A 126 18.72 -8.20 13.31
C ALA A 126 19.74 -8.71 12.27
N VAL A 127 19.78 -8.09 11.09
CA VAL A 127 20.75 -8.43 10.03
C VAL A 127 22.18 -8.13 10.48
N LYS A 128 22.43 -6.96 11.09
CA LYS A 128 23.75 -6.61 11.63
C LYS A 128 24.19 -7.59 12.71
N LEU A 129 23.30 -7.94 13.63
CA LEU A 129 23.59 -8.90 14.70
C LEU A 129 23.91 -10.29 14.14
N ALA A 130 23.15 -10.76 13.15
CA ALA A 130 23.39 -12.03 12.49
C ALA A 130 24.77 -12.06 11.80
N ALA A 131 25.13 -10.99 11.07
CA ALA A 131 26.43 -10.87 10.44
C ALA A 131 27.58 -10.83 11.47
N ALA A 132 27.41 -10.07 12.56
CA ALA A 132 28.39 -10.00 13.63
C ALA A 132 28.58 -11.35 14.34
N LYS A 133 27.49 -12.09 14.59
CA LYS A 133 27.52 -13.45 15.15
C LYS A 133 28.30 -14.41 14.24
N GLY A 134 28.03 -14.41 12.94
CA GLY A 134 28.74 -15.25 11.98
C GLY A 134 30.24 -14.95 11.92
N GLN A 135 30.60 -13.65 11.87
CA GLN A 135 32.00 -13.23 11.90
C GLN A 135 32.69 -13.65 13.20
N PHE A 136 32.03 -13.47 14.34
CA PHE A 136 32.56 -13.86 15.64
C PHE A 136 32.85 -15.36 15.71
N LEU A 137 31.90 -16.21 15.30
CA LEU A 137 32.06 -17.66 15.31
C LEU A 137 33.19 -18.11 14.37
N SER A 138 33.28 -17.51 13.18
CA SER A 138 34.36 -17.79 12.24
C SER A 138 35.73 -17.43 12.82
N THR A 139 35.88 -16.23 13.38
CA THR A 139 37.14 -15.79 14.00
C THR A 139 37.51 -16.67 15.19
N MET A 140 36.57 -16.89 16.11
CA MET A 140 36.82 -17.71 17.31
C MET A 140 37.21 -19.15 16.95
N SER A 141 36.63 -19.73 15.91
CA SER A 141 37.03 -21.07 15.48
C SER A 141 38.49 -21.12 15.01
N HIS A 142 38.96 -20.11 14.26
CA HIS A 142 40.37 -20.04 13.87
C HIS A 142 41.30 -19.87 15.08
N GLU A 143 40.93 -19.01 16.03
CA GLU A 143 41.69 -18.76 17.26
C GLU A 143 41.72 -19.97 18.20
N ILE A 144 40.67 -20.81 18.21
CA ILE A 144 40.62 -22.04 19.01
C ILE A 144 41.32 -23.20 18.28
N ARG A 145 41.18 -23.31 16.95
CA ARG A 145 41.74 -24.41 16.16
C ARG A 145 43.27 -24.40 16.21
N THR A 146 43.91 -23.23 16.23
CA THR A 146 45.38 -23.12 16.29
C THR A 146 45.98 -23.76 17.55
N PRO A 147 45.61 -23.36 18.78
CA PRO A 147 46.11 -24.00 20.00
C PRO A 147 45.63 -25.46 20.13
N LEU A 148 44.41 -25.78 19.69
CA LEU A 148 43.91 -27.16 19.74
C LEU A 148 44.74 -28.09 18.83
N ASN A 149 45.11 -27.65 17.64
CA ASN A 149 45.97 -28.42 16.75
C ASN A 149 47.38 -28.59 17.33
N ALA A 150 47.91 -27.59 18.05
CA ALA A 150 49.17 -27.74 18.78
C ALA A 150 49.06 -28.80 19.90
N ILE A 151 47.95 -28.81 20.65
CA ILE A 151 47.67 -29.84 21.67
C ILE A 151 47.58 -31.23 21.03
N ILE A 152 46.83 -31.38 19.93
CA ILE A 152 46.72 -32.66 19.20
C ILE A 152 48.10 -33.12 18.69
N GLY A 153 48.91 -32.20 18.15
CA GLY A 153 50.27 -32.49 17.73
C GLY A 153 51.15 -32.99 18.88
N ASN A 154 51.09 -32.34 20.04
CA ASN A 154 51.82 -32.79 21.23
C ASN A 154 51.36 -34.15 21.73
N ILE A 155 50.05 -34.42 21.73
CA ILE A 155 49.51 -35.74 22.07
C ILE A 155 50.04 -36.80 21.09
N HIS A 156 50.12 -36.48 19.79
CA HIS A 156 50.67 -37.40 18.79
C HIS A 156 52.16 -37.69 19.02
N LEU A 157 52.95 -36.69 19.40
CA LEU A 157 54.35 -36.90 19.79
C LEU A 157 54.45 -37.78 21.03
N LEU A 158 53.61 -37.55 22.05
CA LEU A 158 53.55 -38.37 23.26
C LEU A 158 53.21 -39.84 22.94
N GLN A 159 52.34 -40.09 21.96
CA GLN A 159 52.02 -41.45 21.50
C GLN A 159 53.19 -42.16 20.81
N LEU A 160 54.12 -41.41 20.21
CA LEU A 160 55.30 -41.96 19.52
C LEU A 160 56.48 -42.22 20.46
N GLU A 161 56.50 -41.57 21.63
CA GLU A 161 57.54 -41.75 22.65
C GLU A 161 57.31 -43.01 23.50
N LYS A 162 58.37 -43.46 24.18
CA LYS A 162 58.25 -44.52 25.19
C LYS A 162 57.56 -43.99 26.44
N HIS A 163 56.31 -44.40 26.63
CA HIS A 163 55.51 -44.13 27.83
C HIS A 163 55.22 -45.41 28.63
N THR A 164 54.96 -45.27 29.92
CA THR A 164 54.59 -46.39 30.80
C THR A 164 53.18 -46.91 30.49
N GLU A 165 52.90 -48.18 30.82
CA GLU A 165 51.54 -48.75 30.66
C GLU A 165 50.47 -47.93 31.41
N ALA A 166 50.81 -47.38 32.58
CA ALA A 166 49.93 -46.52 33.34
C ALA A 166 49.60 -45.19 32.64
N GLN A 167 50.51 -44.66 31.80
CA GLN A 167 50.31 -43.41 31.04
C GLN A 167 49.47 -43.59 29.77
N THR A 168 49.48 -44.80 29.19
CA THR A 168 48.77 -45.14 27.95
C THR A 168 47.28 -44.75 27.97
N PRO A 169 46.48 -45.13 28.99
CA PRO A 169 45.06 -44.74 29.03
C PRO A 169 44.85 -43.22 29.14
N PHE A 170 45.76 -42.49 29.80
CA PHE A 170 45.66 -41.02 29.88
C PHE A 170 45.95 -40.36 28.54
N ILE A 171 46.97 -40.81 27.82
CA ILE A 171 47.30 -40.29 26.48
C ILE A 171 46.15 -40.57 25.50
N GLN A 172 45.56 -41.77 25.57
CA GLN A 172 44.40 -42.13 24.75
C GLN A 172 43.17 -41.27 25.10
N ALA A 173 42.94 -40.99 26.38
CA ALA A 173 41.86 -40.12 26.83
C ALA A 173 42.05 -38.68 26.36
N LEU A 174 43.28 -38.14 26.41
CA LEU A 174 43.62 -36.82 25.87
C LEU A 174 43.34 -36.77 24.37
N TYR A 175 43.83 -37.76 23.61
CA TYR A 175 43.61 -37.86 22.17
C TYR A 175 42.12 -37.84 21.81
N THR A 176 41.35 -38.72 22.44
CA THR A 176 39.91 -38.83 22.21
C THR A 176 39.18 -37.54 22.56
N SER A 177 39.52 -36.91 23.69
CA SER A 177 38.90 -35.67 24.14
C SER A 177 39.21 -34.50 23.21
N SER A 178 40.45 -34.36 22.73
CA SER A 178 40.84 -33.31 21.79
C SER A 178 40.14 -33.46 20.44
N HIS A 179 39.98 -34.68 19.94
CA HIS A 179 39.23 -34.94 18.71
C HIS A 179 37.73 -34.67 18.87
N ASN A 180 37.13 -35.06 20.00
CA ASN A 180 35.73 -34.75 20.29
C ASN A 180 35.49 -33.24 20.36
N LEU A 181 36.39 -32.50 21.01
CA LEU A 181 36.31 -31.03 21.07
C LEU A 181 36.42 -30.40 19.67
N LEU A 182 37.33 -30.89 18.84
CA LEU A 182 37.46 -30.43 17.46
C LEU A 182 36.18 -30.68 16.65
N SER A 183 35.54 -31.85 16.83
CA SER A 183 34.25 -32.16 16.20
C SER A 183 33.18 -31.17 16.63
N LEU A 184 33.03 -30.93 17.95
CA LEU A 184 32.03 -30.00 18.47
C LEU A 184 32.22 -28.57 17.94
N ILE A 185 33.47 -28.10 17.83
CA ILE A 185 33.78 -26.79 17.25
C ILE A 185 33.37 -26.73 15.76
N ASN A 186 33.64 -27.80 15.01
CA ASN A 186 33.24 -27.88 13.61
C ASN A 186 31.72 -27.93 13.46
N ASP A 187 31.01 -28.67 14.32
CA ASP A 187 29.55 -28.76 14.31
C ASP A 187 28.90 -27.37 14.54
N VAL A 188 29.44 -26.59 15.49
CA VAL A 188 28.98 -25.21 15.75
C VAL A 188 29.22 -24.31 14.54
N LEU A 189 30.37 -24.43 13.87
CA LEU A 189 30.65 -23.68 12.65
C LEU A 189 29.74 -24.07 11.50
N ASP A 190 29.52 -25.36 11.29
CA ASP A 190 28.70 -25.85 10.20
C ASP A 190 27.25 -25.43 10.42
N PHE A 191 26.74 -25.48 11.67
CA PHE A 191 25.45 -24.89 12.04
C PHE A 191 25.35 -23.41 11.64
N SER A 192 26.38 -22.60 11.93
CA SER A 192 26.41 -21.18 11.54
C SER A 192 26.33 -20.99 10.01
N LYS A 193 27.04 -21.83 9.25
CA LYS A 193 26.98 -21.77 7.77
C LYS A 193 25.61 -22.19 7.22
N ILE A 194 24.92 -23.12 7.87
CA ILE A 194 23.56 -23.53 7.49
C ILE A 194 22.60 -22.36 7.71
N ASP A 195 22.66 -21.75 8.90
CA ASP A 195 21.81 -20.63 9.32
C ASP A 195 21.97 -19.43 8.39
N GLU A 196 23.19 -19.19 7.90
CA GLU A 196 23.51 -18.14 6.93
C GLU A 196 23.25 -18.54 5.46
N GLY A 197 22.83 -19.77 5.18
CA GLY A 197 22.60 -20.27 3.81
C GLY A 197 23.86 -20.40 2.95
N LYS A 198 25.05 -20.49 3.58
CA LYS A 198 26.37 -20.51 2.90
C LYS A 198 26.89 -21.92 2.59
N ILE A 199 26.09 -22.97 2.78
CA ILE A 199 26.49 -24.34 2.41
C ILE A 199 26.41 -24.51 0.89
N ALA A 200 27.56 -24.80 0.29
CA ALA A 200 27.66 -25.26 -1.09
C ALA A 200 27.86 -26.78 -1.11
N LEU A 201 26.90 -27.51 -1.67
CA LEU A 201 27.03 -28.95 -1.89
C LEU A 201 27.82 -29.21 -3.17
N THR A 202 28.78 -30.12 -3.12
CA THR A 202 29.52 -30.56 -4.31
C THR A 202 29.05 -31.95 -4.72
N LEU A 203 28.45 -32.06 -5.91
CA LEU A 203 28.04 -33.34 -6.47
C LEU A 203 29.26 -34.09 -6.99
N ARG A 204 29.49 -35.31 -6.47
CA ARG A 204 30.57 -36.19 -6.90
C ARG A 204 30.06 -37.63 -7.00
N PRO A 205 30.56 -38.43 -7.95
CA PRO A 205 30.29 -39.86 -7.98
C PRO A 205 30.77 -40.50 -6.66
N ILE A 206 29.89 -41.27 -6.03
CA ILE A 206 30.19 -42.04 -4.82
C ILE A 206 29.96 -43.51 -5.10
N GLU A 207 30.90 -44.35 -4.68
CA GLU A 207 30.78 -45.81 -4.75
C GLU A 207 30.11 -46.28 -3.45
N LEU A 208 28.83 -46.63 -3.57
CA LEU A 208 27.96 -46.85 -2.40
C LEU A 208 28.47 -47.98 -1.49
N GLY A 209 29.10 -49.01 -2.07
CA GLY A 209 29.62 -50.16 -1.33
C GLY A 209 30.72 -49.77 -0.36
N SER A 210 31.75 -49.06 -0.83
CA SER A 210 32.82 -48.52 0.02
C SER A 210 32.33 -47.50 1.03
N TRP A 211 31.35 -46.68 0.68
CA TRP A 211 30.79 -45.68 1.59
C TRP A 211 30.04 -46.32 2.77
N LEU A 212 29.20 -47.33 2.49
CA LEU A 212 28.49 -48.10 3.52
C LEU A 212 29.45 -48.93 4.38
N GLN A 213 30.49 -49.50 3.77
CA GLN A 213 31.54 -50.23 4.48
C GLN A 213 32.27 -49.30 5.47
N GLY A 214 32.60 -48.07 5.05
CA GLY A 214 33.21 -47.07 5.92
C GLY A 214 32.33 -46.70 7.12
N ILE A 215 31.02 -46.52 6.92
CA ILE A 215 30.08 -46.25 8.02
C ILE A 215 30.04 -47.42 9.01
N ARG A 216 29.97 -48.66 8.49
CA ARG A 216 29.95 -49.87 9.32
C ARG A 216 31.20 -49.98 10.18
N ASP A 217 32.38 -49.71 9.60
CA ASP A 217 33.65 -49.85 10.30
C ASP A 217 33.87 -48.78 11.39
N ILE A 218 33.18 -47.63 11.29
CA ILE A 218 33.20 -46.58 12.33
C ILE A 218 32.29 -46.93 13.51
N HIS A 219 31.15 -47.58 13.26
CA HIS A 219 30.10 -47.78 14.27
C HIS A 219 30.05 -49.20 14.86
N VAL A 220 30.64 -50.18 14.20
CA VAL A 220 30.75 -51.55 14.72
C VAL A 220 32.14 -51.72 15.34
N PRO A 221 32.26 -51.94 16.67
CA PRO A 221 33.56 -52.15 17.30
C PRO A 221 34.22 -53.40 16.70
N LYS A 222 35.50 -53.28 16.35
CA LYS A 222 36.30 -54.44 15.92
C LYS A 222 36.38 -55.41 17.10
N ALA A 223 35.80 -56.60 16.90
CA ALA A 223 35.86 -57.73 17.83
C ALA A 223 37.29 -58.25 17.99
#